data_AF-A0A956A4D7-F1
#
_entry.id   AF-A0A956A4D7-F1
#
_cell.length_a   1.000
_cell.length_b   1.000
_cell.length_c   1.000
_cell.angle_alpha   90.00
_cell.angle_beta   90.00
_cell.angle_gamma   90.00
#
_symmetry.space_group_name_H-M   'P 1'
#
loop_
_entity.id
_entity.type
_entity.pdbx_description
1 polymer ?
#
loop_
_entity_poly.entity_id
_entity_poly.type
_entity_poly.pdbx_seq_one_letter_code
_entity_poly.pdbx_strand_id
1 'polypeptide(L)'
;MRRLAPAASLAVALTLALALAALPARALADDDARVAASAEVGAFDRDFALGVYYSNWSGSYGSSGVGFKIRWEPLDELGIELVSEVLSVDTGGSGDRTIIPAGFSLYVPIALTGGVRVRPIAGLCTMLSFGEGKDGTASNDVLFGVHAGVGAEVALTG
;
A
#
# COMPACT_ATOMS: atom_id res chain seq x y z
N MET A 1 -6.55 41.85 41.88
CA MET A 1 -6.23 40.91 40.79
C MET A 1 -7.53 40.55 40.05
N ARG A 2 -7.80 41.15 38.88
CA ARG A 2 -9.02 40.93 38.09
C ARG A 2 -8.83 39.72 37.16
N ARG A 3 -9.65 38.68 37.32
CA ARG A 3 -9.71 37.51 36.42
C ARG A 3 -10.62 37.83 35.23
N LEU A 4 -10.03 38.27 34.12
CA LEU A 4 -10.67 38.32 32.80
C LEU A 4 -10.12 37.14 31.98
N ALA A 5 -10.82 36.01 31.94
CA ALA A 5 -10.34 34.83 31.19
C ALA A 5 -11.39 33.82 30.65
N PRO A 6 -12.73 33.90 30.86
CA PRO A 6 -13.62 32.87 30.27
C PRO A 6 -14.16 33.22 28.88
N ALA A 7 -14.34 34.51 28.54
CA ALA A 7 -15.02 34.91 27.31
C ALA A 7 -14.15 34.77 26.04
N ALA A 8 -12.85 35.08 26.14
CA ALA A 8 -11.93 34.96 25.01
C ALA A 8 -11.70 33.49 24.59
N SER A 9 -11.62 32.59 25.57
CA SER A 9 -11.43 31.15 25.35
C SER A 9 -12.65 30.51 24.68
N LEU A 10 -13.86 30.97 25.00
CA LEU A 10 -15.09 30.47 24.39
C LEU A 10 -15.20 30.90 22.91
N ALA A 11 -14.82 32.13 22.59
CA ALA A 11 -14.83 32.65 21.22
C ALA A 11 -13.81 31.92 20.32
N VAL A 12 -12.60 31.64 20.83
CA VAL A 12 -11.59 30.86 20.09
C VAL A 12 -12.04 29.43 19.85
N ALA A 13 -12.59 28.76 20.87
CA ALA A 13 -13.11 27.40 20.73
C ALA A 13 -14.26 27.32 19.72
N LEU A 14 -15.17 28.31 19.73
CA LEU A 14 -16.30 28.36 18.81
C LEU A 14 -15.82 28.62 17.36
N THR A 15 -14.86 29.52 17.17
CA THR A 15 -14.30 29.82 15.84
C THR A 15 -13.56 28.61 15.27
N LEU A 16 -12.82 27.88 16.10
CA LEU A 16 -12.13 26.66 15.71
C LEU A 16 -13.12 25.53 15.39
N ALA A 17 -14.19 25.37 16.18
CA ALA A 17 -15.23 24.38 15.93
C ALA A 17 -16.00 24.66 14.62
N LEU A 18 -16.31 25.93 14.33
CA LEU A 18 -16.92 26.30 13.04
C LEU A 18 -15.96 26.08 11.86
N ALA A 19 -14.67 26.37 12.03
CA ALA A 19 -13.67 26.11 10.99
C ALA A 19 -13.51 24.61 10.71
N LEU A 20 -13.53 23.77 11.75
CA LEU A 20 -13.46 22.30 11.60
C LEU A 20 -14.75 21.72 11.00
N ALA A 21 -15.92 22.28 11.32
CA ALA A 21 -17.20 21.84 10.75
C ALA A 21 -17.40 22.25 9.29
N ALA A 22 -16.71 23.29 8.82
CA ALA A 22 -16.79 23.77 7.43
C ALA A 22 -15.92 23.00 6.43
N LEU A 23 -14.92 22.24 6.90
CA LEU A 23 -14.02 21.41 6.07
C LEU A 23 -14.74 20.24 5.36
N PRO A 24 -15.57 19.40 6.03
CA PRO A 24 -16.19 18.24 5.37
C PRO A 24 -17.23 18.61 4.32
N ALA A 25 -17.94 19.74 4.48
CA ALA A 25 -18.98 20.15 3.52
C ALA A 25 -18.41 20.59 2.17
N ARG A 26 -17.17 21.08 2.12
CA ARG A 26 -16.49 21.43 0.86
C ARG A 26 -15.83 20.23 0.19
N ALA A 27 -15.37 19.24 0.97
CA ALA A 27 -14.86 17.99 0.42
C ALA A 27 -15.97 17.20 -0.31
N LEU A 28 -17.16 17.12 0.28
CA LEU A 28 -18.27 16.33 -0.28
C LEU A 28 -18.87 16.91 -1.58
N ALA A 29 -18.87 18.24 -1.76
CA ALA A 29 -19.38 18.86 -2.99
C ALA A 29 -18.37 18.83 -4.16
N ASP A 30 -17.07 18.74 -3.84
CA ASP A 30 -15.99 18.57 -4.81
C ASP A 30 -15.78 17.08 -5.17
N ASP A 31 -16.15 16.16 -4.27
CA ASP A 31 -16.09 14.72 -4.48
C ASP A 31 -17.01 14.26 -5.62
N ASP A 32 -18.25 14.73 -5.72
CA ASP A 32 -19.17 14.27 -6.78
C ASP A 32 -18.65 14.59 -8.20
N ALA A 33 -18.05 15.76 -8.39
CA ALA A 33 -17.44 16.17 -9.66
C ALA A 33 -16.12 15.43 -9.93
N ARG A 34 -15.31 15.17 -8.89
CA ARG A 34 -14.05 14.40 -9.00
C ARG A 34 -14.30 12.92 -9.23
N VAL A 35 -15.33 12.35 -8.61
CA VAL A 35 -15.75 10.96 -8.79
C VAL A 35 -16.24 10.75 -10.22
N ALA A 36 -17.09 11.65 -10.72
CA ALA A 36 -17.55 11.63 -12.11
C ALA A 36 -16.39 11.78 -13.11
N ALA A 37 -15.47 12.72 -12.88
CA ALA A 37 -14.28 12.87 -13.73
C ALA A 37 -13.33 11.66 -13.65
N SER A 38 -13.24 10.97 -12.50
CA SER A 38 -12.41 9.77 -12.35
C SER A 38 -12.99 8.55 -13.07
N ALA A 39 -14.29 8.52 -13.30
CA ALA A 39 -14.97 7.42 -13.99
C ALA A 39 -14.68 7.41 -15.50
N GLU A 40 -14.23 8.53 -16.07
CA GLU A 40 -13.82 8.63 -17.48
C GLU A 40 -12.33 8.32 -17.70
N VAL A 41 -11.53 8.18 -16.63
CA VAL A 41 -10.11 7.87 -16.72
C VAL A 41 -9.92 6.35 -16.62
N GLY A 42 -9.44 5.75 -17.72
CA GLY A 42 -9.18 4.32 -17.82
C GLY A 42 -8.26 3.82 -16.71
N ALA A 43 -8.39 2.53 -16.33
CA ALA A 43 -7.68 1.96 -15.18
C ALA A 43 -6.14 2.09 -15.26
N PHE A 44 -5.58 2.17 -16.48
CA PHE A 44 -4.14 2.31 -16.73
C PHE A 44 -3.70 3.75 -16.99
N ASP A 45 -4.63 4.69 -17.15
CA ASP A 45 -4.31 6.12 -17.35
C ASP A 45 -4.13 6.86 -16.02
N ARG A 46 -4.17 6.12 -14.90
CA ARG A 46 -4.01 6.65 -13.55
C ARG A 46 -2.56 6.56 -13.10
N ASP A 47 -1.95 7.73 -12.88
CA ASP A 47 -0.60 7.85 -12.31
C ASP A 47 -0.47 7.17 -10.96
N PHE A 48 -1.55 7.15 -10.16
CA PHE A 48 -1.54 6.57 -8.81
C PHE A 48 -2.62 5.50 -8.64
N ALA A 49 -2.26 4.41 -7.96
CA ALA A 49 -3.22 3.40 -7.52
C ALA A 49 -2.86 2.85 -6.15
N LEU A 50 -3.89 2.46 -5.38
CA LEU A 50 -3.75 1.70 -4.15
C LEU A 50 -4.38 0.32 -4.38
N GLY A 51 -3.71 -0.73 -3.90
CA GLY A 51 -4.23 -2.08 -4.01
C GLY A 51 -3.97 -2.90 -2.76
N VAL A 52 -4.84 -3.87 -2.52
CA VAL A 52 -4.57 -5.00 -1.63
C VAL A 52 -4.26 -6.21 -2.50
N TYR A 53 -3.45 -7.13 -1.98
CA TYR A 53 -3.14 -8.37 -2.68
C TYR A 53 -2.98 -9.51 -1.69
N TYR A 54 -3.13 -10.72 -2.22
CA TYR A 54 -2.77 -11.96 -1.57
C TYR A 54 -1.56 -12.53 -2.28
N SER A 55 -0.60 -13.05 -1.53
CA SER A 55 0.51 -13.80 -2.11
C SER A 55 0.60 -15.20 -1.53
N ASN A 56 1.19 -16.09 -2.30
CA ASN A 56 1.46 -17.45 -1.90
C ASN A 56 2.75 -17.94 -2.56
N TRP A 57 3.52 -18.72 -1.82
CA TRP A 57 4.69 -19.44 -2.30
C TRP A 57 4.48 -20.93 -2.08
N SER A 58 4.75 -21.71 -3.12
CA SER A 58 4.78 -23.15 -3.06
C SER A 58 6.11 -23.62 -3.63
N GLY A 59 6.96 -24.16 -2.76
CA GLY A 59 8.29 -24.63 -3.12
C GLY A 59 8.86 -25.52 -2.02
N SER A 60 10.12 -25.32 -1.64
CA SER A 60 10.75 -26.05 -0.52
C SER A 60 10.16 -25.72 0.86
N TYR A 61 9.35 -24.67 0.94
CA TYR A 61 8.56 -24.26 2.10
C TYR A 61 7.23 -23.66 1.60
N GLY A 62 6.26 -23.55 2.50
CA GLY A 62 4.99 -22.88 2.21
C GLY A 62 4.97 -21.48 2.80
N SER A 63 4.46 -20.49 2.08
CA SER A 63 4.12 -19.22 2.71
C SER A 63 2.91 -18.58 2.06
N SER A 64 2.10 -17.90 2.87
CA SER A 64 0.98 -17.10 2.34
C SER A 64 0.75 -15.85 3.17
N GLY A 65 0.18 -14.83 2.54
CA GLY A 65 -0.02 -13.57 3.22
C GLY A 65 -0.92 -12.61 2.47
N VAL A 66 -1.17 -11.48 3.14
CA VAL A 66 -1.92 -10.36 2.59
C VAL A 66 -1.10 -9.10 2.72
N GLY A 67 -1.19 -8.26 1.70
CA GLY A 67 -0.40 -7.05 1.63
C GLY A 67 -1.16 -5.91 0.98
N PHE A 68 -0.51 -4.76 1.02
CA PHE A 68 -0.95 -3.56 0.32
C PHE A 68 0.17 -3.05 -0.57
N LYS A 69 -0.24 -2.34 -1.62
CA LYS A 69 0.68 -1.70 -2.56
C LYS A 69 0.21 -0.33 -2.94
N ILE A 70 1.16 0.57 -3.09
CA ILE A 70 0.96 1.90 -3.67
C ILE A 70 1.73 1.92 -4.98
N ARG A 71 1.02 2.18 -6.06
CA ARG A 71 1.55 2.30 -7.40
C ARG A 71 1.69 3.76 -7.76
N TRP A 72 2.80 4.13 -8.39
CA TRP A 72 3.03 5.42 -9.00
C TRP A 72 3.70 5.27 -10.37
N GLU A 73 3.14 5.85 -11.42
CA GLU A 73 3.65 5.83 -12.80
C GLU A 73 3.99 7.26 -13.24
N PRO A 74 5.15 7.82 -12.85
CA PRO A 74 5.52 9.19 -13.21
C PRO A 74 5.90 9.36 -14.69
N LEU A 75 6.17 8.26 -15.40
CA LEU A 75 6.58 8.22 -16.80
C LEU A 75 5.87 7.05 -17.49
N ASP A 76 5.60 7.18 -18.79
CA ASP A 76 4.89 6.16 -19.59
C ASP A 76 5.60 4.79 -19.61
N GLU A 77 6.93 4.77 -19.41
CA GLU A 77 7.75 3.56 -19.48
C GLU A 77 8.30 3.12 -18.11
N LEU A 78 7.97 3.83 -17.03
CA LEU A 78 8.50 3.54 -15.70
C LEU A 78 7.45 3.74 -14.61
N GLY A 79 7.16 2.65 -13.93
CA GLY A 79 6.38 2.65 -12.71
C GLY A 79 7.19 2.25 -11.49
N ILE A 80 6.73 2.74 -10.34
CA ILE A 80 7.24 2.47 -9.00
C ILE A 80 6.09 1.85 -8.20
N GLU A 81 6.37 0.77 -7.48
CA GLU A 81 5.40 0.12 -6.59
C GLU A 81 6.01 -0.01 -5.20
N LEU A 82 5.43 0.64 -4.20
CA LEU A 82 5.76 0.40 -2.80
C LEU A 82 4.90 -0.75 -2.30
N VAL A 83 5.50 -1.71 -1.61
CA VAL A 83 4.82 -2.92 -1.15
C VAL A 83 5.09 -3.16 0.32
N SER A 84 4.09 -3.67 1.03
CA SER A 84 4.27 -4.29 2.34
C SER A 84 3.29 -5.44 2.50
N GLU A 85 3.73 -6.50 3.18
CA GLU A 85 2.92 -7.69 3.41
C GLU A 85 3.06 -8.19 4.84
N VAL A 86 2.12 -9.02 5.27
CA VAL A 86 2.30 -9.92 6.42
C VAL A 86 2.18 -11.35 5.89
N LEU A 87 3.28 -12.09 5.96
CA LEU A 87 3.42 -13.46 5.50
C LEU A 87 3.52 -14.41 6.70
N SER A 88 2.75 -15.50 6.66
CA SER A 88 3.02 -16.69 7.45
C SER A 88 3.86 -17.66 6.63
N VAL A 89 4.95 -18.17 7.21
CA VAL A 89 5.89 -19.08 6.57
C VAL A 89 5.98 -20.37 7.38
N ASP A 90 5.57 -21.47 6.77
CA ASP A 90 5.75 -22.83 7.29
C ASP A 90 7.10 -23.36 6.81
N THR A 91 8.02 -23.56 7.75
CA THR A 91 9.38 -24.03 7.48
C THR A 91 9.56 -25.54 7.60
N GLY A 92 8.47 -26.32 7.58
CA GLY A 92 8.53 -27.78 7.48
C GLY A 92 9.21 -28.46 8.68
N GLY A 93 8.95 -27.96 9.89
CA GLY A 93 9.48 -28.52 11.15
C GLY A 93 10.57 -27.70 11.84
N SER A 94 10.81 -26.46 11.40
CA SER A 94 11.70 -25.50 12.10
C SER A 94 10.95 -24.44 12.90
N GLY A 95 9.61 -24.53 12.96
CA GLY A 95 8.72 -23.53 13.54
C GLY A 95 8.06 -22.65 12.48
N ASP A 96 6.91 -22.07 12.83
CA ASP A 96 6.25 -21.07 11.99
C ASP A 96 6.96 -19.72 12.15
N ARG A 97 7.06 -18.96 11.06
CA ARG A 97 7.61 -17.61 11.08
C ARG A 97 6.62 -16.62 10.51
N THR A 98 6.51 -15.47 11.15
CA THR A 98 5.85 -14.30 10.61
C THR A 98 6.90 -13.41 9.95
N ILE A 99 6.76 -13.14 8.66
CA ILE A 99 7.64 -12.23 7.93
C ILE A 99 6.85 -11.01 7.47
N ILE A 100 7.40 -9.82 7.69
CA ILE A 100 6.86 -8.56 7.22
C ILE A 100 7.83 -8.00 6.17
N PRO A 101 7.68 -8.36 4.89
CA PRO A 101 8.41 -7.70 3.82
C PRO A 101 7.88 -6.28 3.63
N ALA A 102 8.77 -5.32 3.45
CA ALA A 102 8.48 -3.96 3.02
C ALA A 102 9.55 -3.51 2.04
N GLY A 103 9.16 -2.87 0.95
CA GLY A 103 10.11 -2.48 -0.08
C GLY A 103 9.49 -1.74 -1.24
N PHE A 104 10.24 -1.70 -2.33
CA PHE A 104 9.76 -1.12 -3.57
C PHE A 104 10.16 -1.98 -4.76
N SER A 105 9.42 -1.79 -5.85
CA SER A 105 9.74 -2.34 -7.15
C SER A 105 9.68 -1.27 -8.22
N LEU A 106 10.56 -1.35 -9.20
CA LEU A 106 10.47 -0.67 -10.47
C LEU A 106 9.87 -1.63 -11.49
N TYR A 107 9.07 -1.11 -12.40
CA TYR A 107 8.49 -1.92 -13.47
C TYR A 107 8.25 -1.12 -14.75
N VAL A 108 8.15 -1.83 -15.87
CA VAL A 108 7.82 -1.26 -17.18
C VAL A 108 6.37 -1.64 -17.53
N PRO A 109 5.43 -0.69 -17.65
CA PRO A 109 4.03 -0.98 -17.96
C PRO A 109 3.81 -1.22 -19.45
N ILE A 110 3.98 -2.45 -19.93
CA ILE A 110 3.81 -2.78 -21.35
C ILE A 110 2.34 -3.09 -21.63
N ALA A 111 1.64 -2.12 -22.23
CA ALA A 111 0.26 -2.29 -22.65
C ALA A 111 0.14 -3.37 -23.75
N LEU A 112 -0.81 -4.27 -23.55
CA LEU A 112 -1.27 -5.24 -24.54
C LEU A 112 -2.67 -4.82 -25.02
N THR A 113 -3.24 -5.61 -25.94
CA THR A 113 -4.60 -5.36 -26.44
C THR A 113 -5.67 -5.74 -25.40
N GLY A 114 -6.80 -5.02 -25.41
CA GLY A 114 -8.00 -5.43 -24.66
C GLY A 114 -7.94 -5.17 -23.15
N GLY A 115 -7.27 -4.09 -22.72
CA GLY A 115 -7.18 -3.75 -21.30
C GLY A 115 -6.29 -4.70 -20.50
N VAL A 116 -5.31 -5.33 -21.15
CA VAL A 116 -4.31 -6.19 -20.50
C VAL A 116 -2.96 -5.50 -20.51
N ARG A 117 -2.19 -5.66 -19.44
CA ARG A 117 -0.83 -5.14 -19.31
C ARG A 117 0.11 -6.19 -18.75
N VAL A 118 1.34 -6.22 -19.22
CA VAL A 118 2.42 -7.00 -18.61
C VAL A 118 3.47 -6.08 -18.04
N ARG A 119 4.09 -6.50 -16.93
CA ARG A 119 5.02 -5.69 -16.17
C ARG A 119 6.21 -6.54 -15.77
N PRO A 120 7.37 -6.43 -16.44
CA PRO A 120 8.63 -6.87 -15.88
C PRO A 120 8.92 -6.04 -14.62
N ILE A 121 9.31 -6.68 -13.53
CA ILE A 121 9.46 -6.06 -12.21
C ILE A 121 10.83 -6.41 -11.65
N ALA A 122 11.52 -5.44 -11.05
CA ALA A 122 12.71 -5.66 -10.24
C ALA A 122 12.74 -4.67 -9.06
N GLY A 123 13.29 -5.07 -7.92
CA GLY A 123 13.22 -4.24 -6.73
C GLY A 123 14.07 -4.70 -5.58
N LEU A 124 13.90 -3.97 -4.47
CA LEU A 124 14.58 -4.18 -3.21
C LEU A 124 13.56 -4.27 -2.08
N CYS A 125 13.83 -5.13 -1.11
CA CYS A 125 12.99 -5.28 0.06
C CYS A 125 13.81 -5.48 1.33
N THR A 126 13.20 -5.11 2.44
CA THR A 126 13.61 -5.48 3.79
C THR A 126 12.57 -6.43 4.34
N MET A 127 12.99 -7.55 4.94
CA MET A 127 12.10 -8.52 5.57
C MET A 127 12.38 -8.55 7.07
N LEU A 128 11.38 -8.14 7.85
CA LEU A 128 11.41 -8.31 9.30
C LEU A 128 10.86 -9.71 9.61
N SER A 129 11.71 -10.60 10.10
CA SER A 129 11.36 -11.99 10.38
C SER A 129 11.24 -12.21 11.88
N PHE A 130 10.11 -12.75 12.32
CA PHE A 130 9.83 -13.08 13.71
C PHE A 130 9.41 -14.54 13.81
N GLY A 131 10.04 -15.30 14.69
CA GLY A 131 9.69 -16.69 14.90
C GLY A 131 10.38 -17.30 16.12
N GLU A 132 10.15 -18.58 16.29
CA GLU A 132 10.71 -19.36 17.38
C GLU A 132 11.69 -20.40 16.81
N GLY A 133 12.87 -20.51 17.40
CA GLY A 133 13.85 -21.53 17.09
C GLY A 133 13.41 -22.90 17.60
N LYS A 134 14.10 -23.97 17.14
CA LYS A 134 13.76 -25.36 17.54
C LYS A 134 13.86 -25.63 19.04
N ASP A 135 14.59 -24.80 19.77
CA ASP A 135 14.80 -24.86 21.21
C ASP A 135 13.84 -23.95 22.00
N GLY A 136 12.88 -23.32 21.32
CA GLY A 136 11.92 -22.39 21.91
C GLY A 136 12.45 -20.96 22.10
N THR A 137 13.66 -20.67 21.60
CA THR A 137 14.24 -19.33 21.71
C THR A 137 13.69 -18.40 20.62
N ALA A 138 13.48 -17.12 20.95
CA ALA A 138 13.08 -16.15 19.95
C ALA A 138 14.17 -15.98 18.88
N SER A 139 13.79 -16.12 17.61
CA SER A 139 14.68 -15.97 16.45
C SER A 139 14.14 -14.88 15.54
N ASN A 140 14.62 -13.67 15.78
CA ASN A 140 14.23 -12.45 15.06
C ASN A 140 15.39 -11.95 14.21
N ASP A 141 15.14 -11.71 12.94
CA ASP A 141 16.16 -11.32 11.97
C ASP A 141 15.65 -10.18 11.08
N VAL A 142 16.58 -9.37 10.57
CA VAL A 142 16.33 -8.38 9.53
C VAL A 142 17.13 -8.78 8.29
N LEU A 143 16.42 -9.04 7.20
CA LEU A 143 17.01 -9.50 5.94
C LEU A 143 16.82 -8.41 4.88
N PHE A 144 17.80 -8.27 4.00
CA PHE A 144 17.71 -7.41 2.82
C PHE A 144 17.74 -8.28 1.57
N GLY A 145 16.85 -7.99 0.63
CA GLY A 145 16.64 -8.80 -0.56
C GLY A 145 16.61 -7.95 -1.82
N VAL A 146 17.01 -8.60 -2.92
CA VAL A 146 16.67 -8.21 -4.28
C VAL A 146 15.58 -9.15 -4.78
N HIS A 147 14.60 -8.65 -5.51
CA HIS A 147 13.57 -9.47 -6.13
C HIS A 147 13.35 -9.04 -7.57
N ALA A 148 12.91 -9.99 -8.39
CA ALA A 148 12.52 -9.75 -9.77
C ALA A 148 11.41 -10.71 -10.17
N GLY A 149 10.63 -10.33 -11.17
CA GLY A 149 9.52 -11.14 -11.65
C GLY A 149 8.78 -10.50 -12.81
N VAL A 150 7.62 -11.06 -13.12
CA VAL A 150 6.71 -10.51 -14.12
C VAL A 150 5.29 -10.52 -13.56
N GLY A 151 4.55 -9.44 -13.77
CA GLY A 151 3.15 -9.32 -13.45
C GLY A 151 2.30 -9.21 -14.70
N ALA A 152 1.05 -9.66 -14.62
CA ALA A 152 0.01 -9.36 -15.59
C ALA A 152 -1.14 -8.63 -14.87
N GLU A 153 -1.72 -7.64 -15.52
CA GLU A 153 -2.84 -6.84 -15.02
C GLU A 153 -3.94 -6.78 -16.07
N VAL A 154 -5.18 -6.73 -15.59
CA VAL A 154 -6.37 -6.63 -16.44
C VAL A 154 -7.25 -5.51 -15.91
N ALA A 155 -7.62 -4.58 -16.76
CA ALA A 155 -8.60 -3.54 -16.46
C ALA A 155 -10.00 -4.17 -16.45
N LEU A 156 -10.67 -4.10 -15.30
CA LEU A 156 -12.06 -4.59 -15.17
C LEU A 156 -13.09 -3.56 -15.64
N THR A 157 -12.67 -2.30 -15.76
CA THR A 157 -13.47 -1.17 -16.22
C THR A 157 -12.63 -0.36 -17.20
N GLY A 158 -13.27 0.09 -18.28
CA GLY A 158 -12.71 1.04 -19.25
C GLY A 158 -13.11 2.47 -18.90
#